data_AF-A0A260PCC6-F1
#
_entry.id   AF-A0A260PCC6-F1
#
_cell.length_a   1.000
_cell.length_b   1.000
_cell.length_c   1.000
_cell.angle_alpha   90.00
_cell.angle_beta   90.00
_cell.angle_gamma   90.00
#
_symmetry.space_group_name_H-M   'P 1'
#
loop_
_entity.id
_entity.type
_entity.pdbx_description
1 polymer ?
#
loop_
_entity_poly.entity_id
_entity_poly.type
_entity_poly.pdbx_seq_one_letter_code
_entity_poly.pdbx_strand_id
1 'polypeptide(L)'
;MLRRKRALTSSFGSVLFRSGVVTLALALAAPAAALAAPDSGSSDSGSSDFGSSQGPNIDPNNYAQDCPDVLVLAVSGATDSASDRNPLAEQASTVASNWVGNVTVPVGEANADSPGTVGWLYVPYASTYGFDVLDNVPTYHESIVEGVATTNRLMDEYKVKCGDRTKFVLLGYSVGGEVLDRLSTEIGTRDSSALVNGDDIAGVIMVGSPYRPAGVPNFGDEPGESLGGFMDQSPRDYGTLTDKVTWSCRPWDLACDAPDDIELLQLALEIISQMRLTVLNPVQTVSDFARAVTTIASRAIVDIATDKSWFTSDETLLQVLVRVADVDYTVADQQAVDALTPEQLLADLNWAMGPGAETVEAKLRAEATGFEENNKGIADVVLGPYLALGFLQHLSYWYNDPNDGYEWESEKMVAWITDLARTEREKKDATGPQTSTPETPAPETAPESRLLPEPGTVTRVSDLGAFLESQGIPVPEGMFPPQYSTVPDPAAPAPVPN
;
A
#
# COMPACT_ATOMS: atom_id res chain seq x y z
N MET A 1 12.28 -72.54 -2.95
CA MET A 1 13.20 -71.67 -3.72
C MET A 1 12.78 -70.22 -3.51
N LEU A 2 13.46 -69.53 -2.59
CA LEU A 2 13.30 -68.09 -2.35
C LEU A 2 14.03 -67.30 -3.44
N ARG A 3 13.44 -66.20 -3.92
CA ARG A 3 14.19 -65.12 -4.55
C ARG A 3 13.73 -63.76 -4.02
N ARG A 4 14.56 -63.20 -3.13
CA ARG A 4 14.56 -61.80 -2.69
C ARG A 4 14.90 -60.90 -3.90
N LYS A 5 14.14 -59.82 -4.11
CA LYS A 5 14.62 -58.63 -4.83
C LYS A 5 14.97 -57.57 -3.79
N ARG A 6 16.25 -57.15 -3.75
CA ARG A 6 16.73 -55.98 -3.01
C ARG A 6 16.49 -54.74 -3.86
N ALA A 7 15.83 -53.74 -3.30
CA ALA A 7 15.86 -52.37 -3.80
C ALA A 7 17.20 -51.74 -3.40
N LEU A 8 17.88 -51.13 -4.38
CA LEU A 8 19.02 -50.25 -4.16
C LEU A 8 18.47 -48.84 -3.98
N THR A 9 18.37 -48.38 -2.73
CA THR A 9 18.12 -46.98 -2.39
C THR A 9 19.41 -46.18 -2.54
N SER A 10 19.34 -45.14 -3.37
CA SER A 10 20.37 -44.13 -3.62
C SER A 10 20.80 -43.44 -2.31
N SER A 11 22.07 -43.59 -1.92
CA SER A 11 22.66 -42.87 -0.78
C SER A 11 23.50 -41.65 -1.21
N PHE A 12 23.28 -41.12 -2.42
CA PHE A 12 24.04 -39.98 -2.95
C PHE A 12 23.30 -38.64 -2.86
N GLY A 13 21.98 -38.64 -2.61
CA GLY A 13 21.18 -37.40 -2.48
C GLY A 13 21.24 -36.74 -1.10
N SER A 14 21.61 -37.46 -0.04
CA SER A 14 21.50 -36.97 1.35
C SER A 14 22.71 -36.16 1.84
N VAL A 15 23.85 -36.19 1.15
CA VAL A 15 25.06 -35.47 1.57
C VAL A 15 25.16 -34.08 0.95
N LEU A 16 24.61 -33.88 -0.25
CA LEU A 16 24.55 -32.57 -0.91
C LEU A 16 23.48 -31.66 -0.27
N PHE A 17 22.37 -32.22 0.21
CA PHE A 17 21.29 -31.45 0.87
C PHE A 17 21.68 -30.96 2.27
N ARG A 18 22.45 -31.74 3.02
CA ARG A 18 22.93 -31.38 4.38
C ARG A 18 23.93 -30.22 4.39
N SER A 19 24.65 -30.01 3.28
CA SER A 19 25.56 -28.87 3.14
C SER A 19 24.83 -27.61 2.64
N GLY A 20 23.75 -27.73 1.88
CA GLY A 20 23.04 -26.58 1.28
C GLY A 20 22.45 -25.60 2.29
N VAL A 21 21.78 -26.09 3.33
CA VAL A 21 21.06 -25.22 4.28
C VAL A 21 22.01 -24.48 5.22
N VAL A 22 23.10 -25.12 5.66
CA VAL A 22 24.15 -24.47 6.48
C VAL A 22 25.02 -23.53 5.63
N THR A 23 25.25 -23.85 4.36
CA THR A 23 26.01 -22.97 3.45
C THR A 23 25.20 -21.75 3.04
N LEU A 24 23.87 -21.84 2.95
CA LEU A 24 23.01 -20.68 2.67
C LEU A 24 22.97 -19.71 3.85
N ALA A 25 22.87 -20.21 5.09
CA ALA A 25 22.95 -19.39 6.31
C ALA A 25 24.33 -18.74 6.52
N LEU A 26 25.43 -19.39 6.10
CA LEU A 26 26.79 -18.81 6.18
C LEU A 26 27.19 -17.96 4.96
N ALA A 27 26.58 -18.15 3.79
CA ALA A 27 26.84 -17.33 2.60
C ALA A 27 26.22 -15.92 2.71
N LEU A 28 25.22 -15.76 3.58
CA LEU A 28 24.55 -14.49 3.86
C LEU A 28 25.33 -13.60 4.86
N ALA A 29 26.44 -14.10 5.43
CA ALA A 29 27.24 -13.40 6.44
C ALA A 29 28.70 -13.11 5.99
N ALA A 30 28.97 -13.00 4.69
CA ALA A 30 30.27 -12.58 4.17
C ALA A 30 30.26 -11.06 3.89
N PRO A 31 31.21 -10.26 4.46
CA PRO A 31 31.29 -8.84 4.15
C PRO A 31 31.82 -8.67 2.72
N ALA A 32 30.99 -8.14 1.83
CA ALA A 32 31.45 -7.69 0.51
C ALA A 32 32.29 -6.41 0.68
N ALA A 33 33.59 -6.60 0.87
CA ALA A 33 34.57 -5.52 0.83
C ALA A 33 34.73 -5.01 -0.62
N ALA A 34 34.40 -3.72 -0.78
CA ALA A 34 34.98 -2.73 -1.70
C ALA A 34 35.15 -3.08 -3.19
N LEU A 35 34.36 -2.42 -4.05
CA LEU A 35 34.81 -1.99 -5.37
C LEU A 35 34.36 -0.54 -5.65
N ALA A 36 35.35 0.29 -5.95
CA ALA A 36 35.24 1.71 -6.21
C ALA A 36 34.69 2.01 -7.62
N ALA A 37 33.94 3.11 -7.72
CA ALA A 37 33.42 3.68 -8.95
C ALA A 37 34.52 4.19 -9.91
N PRO A 38 34.15 4.40 -11.17
CA PRO A 38 34.43 5.70 -11.78
C PRO A 38 33.15 6.41 -12.25
N ASP A 39 33.15 7.73 -12.03
CA ASP A 39 32.24 8.71 -12.63
C ASP A 39 32.27 8.67 -14.17
N SER A 40 31.10 8.87 -14.77
CA SER A 40 30.96 9.56 -16.05
C SER A 40 29.54 10.10 -16.19
N GLY A 41 29.43 11.40 -16.47
CA GLY A 41 28.24 12.21 -16.31
C GLY A 41 27.25 12.22 -17.47
N SER A 42 26.11 12.85 -17.15
CA SER A 42 25.13 13.61 -17.93
C SER A 42 24.71 13.12 -19.32
N SER A 43 23.40 12.99 -19.50
CA SER A 43 22.62 14.03 -20.19
C SER A 43 21.13 13.89 -19.93
N ASP A 44 20.51 14.96 -19.43
CA ASP A 44 19.07 15.19 -19.45
C ASP A 44 18.54 15.19 -20.88
N SER A 45 17.40 14.54 -21.08
CA SER A 45 16.50 14.84 -22.21
C SER A 45 15.07 14.74 -21.73
N GLY A 46 14.59 15.82 -21.12
CA GLY A 46 13.17 16.03 -20.89
C GLY A 46 12.45 16.16 -22.23
N SER A 47 11.51 15.27 -22.49
CA SER A 47 10.53 15.46 -23.55
C SER A 47 9.37 16.26 -22.98
N SER A 48 9.29 17.50 -23.41
CA SER A 48 8.16 18.40 -23.22
C SER A 48 6.94 17.86 -23.97
N ASP A 49 5.90 17.45 -23.25
CA ASP A 49 4.57 17.35 -23.87
C ASP A 49 3.90 18.72 -23.87
N PHE A 50 3.22 18.98 -24.98
CA PHE A 50 2.73 20.28 -25.38
C PHE A 50 1.50 20.67 -24.57
N GLY A 51 1.61 21.81 -23.88
CA GLY A 51 0.51 22.42 -23.16
C GLY A 51 -0.72 22.66 -24.04
N SER A 52 -1.83 22.01 -23.70
CA SER A 52 -3.17 22.48 -24.02
C SER A 52 -3.67 23.33 -22.87
N SER A 53 -3.99 24.59 -23.17
CA SER A 53 -4.48 25.61 -22.26
C SER A 53 -5.95 25.43 -21.86
N GLN A 54 -6.37 24.21 -21.54
CA GLN A 54 -7.66 23.97 -20.89
C GLN A 54 -7.38 23.73 -19.41
N GLY A 55 -8.21 24.32 -18.52
CA GLY A 55 -8.18 23.96 -17.11
C GLY A 55 -8.34 22.44 -16.93
N PRO A 56 -8.11 21.92 -15.72
CA PRO A 56 -8.28 20.49 -15.49
C PRO A 56 -9.65 20.01 -15.98
N ASN A 57 -9.65 18.90 -16.71
CA ASN A 57 -10.87 18.25 -17.20
C ASN A 57 -11.59 17.60 -16.00
N ILE A 58 -12.35 18.39 -15.25
CA ILE A 58 -13.11 17.93 -14.10
C ILE A 58 -14.54 17.64 -14.56
N ASP A 59 -15.03 16.44 -14.26
CA ASP A 59 -16.41 16.07 -14.56
C ASP A 59 -17.40 17.01 -13.84
N PRO A 60 -18.46 17.50 -14.50
CA PRO A 60 -19.41 18.42 -13.88
C PRO A 60 -20.19 17.81 -12.71
N ASN A 61 -20.25 16.48 -12.59
CA ASN A 61 -20.87 15.79 -11.46
C ASN A 61 -19.86 15.41 -10.37
N ASN A 62 -18.59 15.78 -10.51
CA ASN A 62 -17.59 15.58 -9.47
C ASN A 62 -17.57 16.75 -8.46
N TYR A 63 -18.28 16.57 -7.34
CA TYR A 63 -18.35 17.59 -6.27
C TYR A 63 -17.21 17.48 -5.25
N ALA A 64 -16.08 16.84 -5.58
CA ALA A 64 -14.94 16.72 -4.66
C ALA A 64 -14.40 18.08 -4.19
N GLN A 65 -14.65 19.19 -4.88
CA GLN A 65 -14.22 20.50 -4.38
C GLN A 65 -15.17 21.10 -3.33
N ASP A 66 -16.38 20.59 -3.21
CA ASP A 66 -17.49 21.21 -2.46
C ASP A 66 -17.81 20.52 -1.12
N CYS A 67 -16.91 19.67 -0.63
CA CYS A 67 -17.10 18.87 0.58
C CYS A 67 -18.37 18.01 0.52
N PRO A 68 -18.37 16.98 -0.35
CA PRO A 68 -19.54 16.16 -0.58
C PRO A 68 -19.89 15.31 0.66
N ASP A 69 -21.09 14.75 0.71
CA ASP A 69 -21.47 13.84 1.79
C ASP A 69 -20.54 12.64 1.90
N VAL A 70 -20.20 12.09 0.73
CA VAL A 70 -19.19 11.04 0.56
C VAL A 70 -18.15 11.48 -0.47
N LEU A 71 -16.88 11.34 -0.12
CA LEU A 71 -15.75 11.48 -1.03
C LEU A 71 -15.14 10.11 -1.32
N VAL A 72 -15.17 9.70 -2.59
CA VAL A 72 -14.54 8.46 -3.04
C VAL A 72 -13.04 8.71 -3.28
N LEU A 73 -12.17 7.94 -2.64
CA LEU A 73 -10.76 7.85 -3.02
C LEU A 73 -10.57 6.61 -3.88
N ALA A 74 -10.41 6.85 -5.17
CA ALA A 74 -10.25 5.82 -6.19
C ALA A 74 -8.76 5.53 -6.42
N VAL A 75 -8.32 4.34 -6.01
CA VAL A 75 -6.95 3.85 -6.18
C VAL A 75 -6.92 2.90 -7.38
N SER A 76 -6.38 3.38 -8.49
CA SER A 76 -6.26 2.61 -9.72
C SER A 76 -5.29 1.43 -9.58
N GLY A 77 -5.38 0.46 -10.50
CA GLY A 77 -4.38 -0.62 -10.64
C GLY A 77 -3.09 -0.14 -11.30
N ALA A 78 -2.14 -1.05 -11.50
CA ALA A 78 -0.87 -0.70 -12.16
C ALA A 78 -1.09 -0.16 -13.58
N THR A 79 -0.17 0.69 -14.00
CA THR A 79 -0.14 1.47 -15.24
C THR A 79 -1.31 2.44 -15.44
N ASP A 80 -2.08 2.72 -14.38
CA ASP A 80 -3.32 3.48 -14.46
C ASP A 80 -3.34 4.77 -13.58
N SER A 81 -2.17 5.15 -13.07
CA SER A 81 -1.95 6.43 -12.42
C SER A 81 -0.50 6.88 -12.63
N ALA A 82 -0.19 8.10 -12.20
CA ALA A 82 1.15 8.66 -12.14
C ALA A 82 1.27 9.53 -10.89
N SER A 83 2.48 9.67 -10.35
CA SER A 83 2.76 10.45 -9.13
C SER A 83 2.35 11.92 -9.26
N ASP A 84 2.40 12.48 -10.47
CA ASP A 84 2.05 13.87 -10.78
C ASP A 84 0.64 14.02 -11.38
N ARG A 85 -0.17 12.94 -11.39
CA ARG A 85 -1.56 12.98 -11.83
C ARG A 85 -2.32 14.05 -11.05
N ASN A 86 -3.14 14.84 -11.75
CA ASN A 86 -4.12 15.69 -11.10
C ASN A 86 -5.26 14.82 -10.52
N PRO A 87 -5.49 14.83 -9.18
CA PRO A 87 -6.48 13.96 -8.54
C PRO A 87 -7.92 14.18 -9.01
N LEU A 88 -8.24 15.37 -9.50
CA LEU A 88 -9.59 15.78 -9.93
C LEU A 88 -9.81 15.61 -11.43
N ALA A 89 -8.73 15.43 -12.21
CA ALA A 89 -8.83 15.38 -13.65
C ALA A 89 -9.23 13.99 -14.13
N GLU A 90 -10.29 13.96 -14.93
CA GLU A 90 -10.67 12.79 -15.69
C GLU A 90 -9.64 12.51 -16.79
N GLN A 91 -9.10 11.30 -16.78
CA GLN A 91 -8.29 10.79 -17.87
C GLN A 91 -9.16 9.95 -18.80
N ALA A 92 -8.89 10.03 -20.10
CA ALA A 92 -9.62 9.23 -21.08
C ALA A 92 -9.42 7.74 -20.78
N SER A 93 -10.52 6.99 -20.67
CA SER A 93 -10.46 5.53 -20.57
C SER A 93 -9.80 4.96 -21.82
N THR A 94 -8.77 4.13 -21.63
CA THR A 94 -8.19 3.34 -22.72
C THR A 94 -8.45 1.86 -22.46
N VAL A 95 -8.16 1.00 -23.43
CA VAL A 95 -8.39 -0.46 -23.32
C VAL A 95 -7.63 -1.09 -22.13
N ALA A 96 -6.66 -0.40 -21.55
CA ALA A 96 -5.87 -0.87 -20.41
C ALA A 96 -5.69 0.17 -19.29
N SER A 97 -6.54 1.22 -19.23
CA SER A 97 -6.46 2.24 -18.19
C SER A 97 -7.82 2.90 -17.92
N ASN A 98 -7.94 3.37 -16.69
CA ASN A 98 -8.98 4.07 -15.97
C ASN A 98 -10.15 3.17 -15.55
N TRP A 99 -9.84 1.99 -14.97
CA TRP A 99 -10.90 1.07 -14.51
C TRP A 99 -11.81 1.74 -13.47
N VAL A 100 -11.22 2.42 -12.50
CA VAL A 100 -11.97 3.11 -11.43
C VAL A 100 -12.91 4.21 -11.98
N GLY A 101 -12.65 4.70 -13.19
CA GLY A 101 -13.55 5.58 -13.96
C GLY A 101 -14.90 4.93 -14.27
N ASN A 102 -14.94 3.61 -14.47
CA ASN A 102 -16.17 2.84 -14.71
C ASN A 102 -17.13 2.81 -13.50
N VAL A 103 -16.67 3.27 -12.34
CA VAL A 103 -17.49 3.40 -11.12
C VAL A 103 -17.70 4.86 -10.77
N THR A 104 -16.61 5.65 -10.71
CA THR A 104 -16.66 7.04 -10.24
C THR A 104 -17.50 7.96 -11.12
N VAL A 105 -17.36 7.89 -12.45
CA VAL A 105 -18.15 8.71 -13.37
C VAL A 105 -19.65 8.35 -13.30
N PRO A 106 -20.06 7.07 -13.41
CA PRO A 106 -21.47 6.72 -13.26
C PRO A 106 -22.05 7.01 -11.87
N VAL A 107 -21.24 6.98 -10.79
CA VAL A 107 -21.66 7.47 -9.46
C VAL A 107 -22.02 8.96 -9.52
N GLY A 108 -21.20 9.78 -10.17
CA GLY A 108 -21.50 11.18 -10.41
C GLY A 108 -22.81 11.37 -11.19
N GLU A 109 -22.96 10.65 -12.31
CA GLU A 109 -24.16 10.71 -13.15
C GLU A 109 -25.44 10.28 -12.40
N ALA A 110 -25.38 9.20 -11.60
CA ALA A 110 -26.49 8.72 -10.80
C ALA A 110 -26.93 9.72 -9.70
N ASN A 111 -26.04 10.64 -9.32
CA ASN A 111 -26.27 11.66 -8.31
C ASN A 111 -26.36 13.08 -8.90
N ALA A 112 -26.47 13.24 -10.22
CA ALA A 112 -26.49 14.55 -10.88
C ALA A 112 -27.62 15.47 -10.38
N ASP A 113 -28.78 14.89 -10.02
CA ASP A 113 -29.93 15.61 -9.47
C ASP A 113 -29.79 15.95 -7.97
N SER A 114 -28.70 15.53 -7.33
CA SER A 114 -28.39 15.81 -5.92
C SER A 114 -26.95 16.32 -5.76
N PRO A 115 -26.68 17.58 -6.16
CA PRO A 115 -25.36 18.19 -6.03
C PRO A 115 -24.77 18.08 -4.62
N GLY A 116 -23.48 17.77 -4.52
CA GLY A 116 -22.78 17.61 -3.24
C GLY A 116 -23.05 16.30 -2.50
N THR A 117 -23.80 15.33 -3.07
CA THR A 117 -23.91 13.98 -2.47
C THR A 117 -22.59 13.23 -2.59
N VAL A 118 -21.98 13.27 -3.76
CA VAL A 118 -20.78 12.49 -4.09
C VAL A 118 -19.73 13.37 -4.74
N GLY A 119 -18.47 13.09 -4.46
CA GLY A 119 -17.33 13.55 -5.23
C GLY A 119 -16.25 12.47 -5.19
N TRP A 120 -15.26 12.56 -6.08
CA TRP A 120 -14.17 11.59 -6.09
C TRP A 120 -12.83 12.22 -6.41
N LEU A 121 -11.78 11.57 -5.92
CA LEU A 121 -10.39 11.83 -6.27
C LEU A 121 -9.77 10.53 -6.78
N TYR A 122 -8.98 10.66 -7.83
CA TYR A 122 -8.06 9.61 -8.24
C TYR A 122 -6.74 9.77 -7.50
N VAL A 123 -6.28 8.72 -6.83
CA VAL A 123 -5.04 8.78 -6.05
C VAL A 123 -3.82 8.84 -6.99
N PRO A 124 -3.02 9.92 -6.93
CA PRO A 124 -1.75 10.00 -7.67
C PRO A 124 -0.70 9.13 -6.99
N TYR A 125 -0.12 8.21 -7.74
CA TYR A 125 1.02 7.40 -7.31
C TYR A 125 1.68 6.77 -8.55
N ALA A 126 2.90 6.27 -8.41
CA ALA A 126 3.67 5.72 -9.53
C ALA A 126 2.95 4.58 -10.27
N SER A 127 2.12 3.81 -9.56
CA SER A 127 1.22 2.83 -10.16
C SER A 127 1.95 1.90 -11.12
N THR A 128 3.00 1.21 -10.67
CA THR A 128 3.86 0.41 -11.54
C THR A 128 4.10 -1.00 -11.00
N TYR A 129 4.42 -1.94 -11.89
CA TYR A 129 4.94 -3.27 -11.56
C TYR A 129 6.47 -3.28 -11.29
N GLY A 130 7.13 -2.13 -11.29
CA GLY A 130 8.60 -2.04 -11.17
C GLY A 130 9.33 -2.40 -12.47
N PHE A 131 8.62 -2.41 -13.60
CA PHE A 131 9.16 -2.72 -14.93
C PHE A 131 8.85 -1.60 -15.92
N ASP A 132 9.89 -1.13 -16.62
CA ASP A 132 9.77 -0.31 -17.82
C ASP A 132 10.92 -0.63 -18.80
N VAL A 133 10.67 -0.43 -20.09
CA VAL A 133 11.64 -0.75 -21.15
C VAL A 133 12.68 0.37 -21.32
N LEU A 134 12.28 1.63 -21.15
CA LEU A 134 13.05 2.82 -21.50
C LEU A 134 13.35 3.70 -20.29
N ASP A 135 12.40 3.85 -19.38
CA ASP A 135 12.50 4.79 -18.26
C ASP A 135 12.87 4.09 -16.95
N ASN A 136 13.51 4.82 -16.05
CA ASN A 136 13.72 4.31 -14.69
C ASN A 136 12.44 4.51 -13.89
N VAL A 137 11.69 3.44 -13.69
CA VAL A 137 10.52 3.42 -12.81
C VAL A 137 10.90 3.05 -11.38
N PRO A 138 10.16 3.54 -10.37
CA PRO A 138 10.29 3.04 -9.01
C PRO A 138 9.96 1.54 -8.95
N THR A 139 10.43 0.88 -7.91
CA THR A 139 10.06 -0.51 -7.58
C THR A 139 8.56 -0.62 -7.30
N TYR A 140 8.02 -1.85 -7.38
CA TYR A 140 6.63 -2.09 -6.98
C TYR A 140 6.39 -1.69 -5.51
N HIS A 141 7.32 -2.02 -4.62
CA HIS A 141 7.25 -1.59 -3.21
C HIS A 141 7.19 -0.08 -3.03
N GLU A 142 8.05 0.67 -3.71
CA GLU A 142 8.02 2.13 -3.67
C GLU A 142 6.67 2.67 -4.17
N SER A 143 6.10 2.05 -5.20
CA SER A 143 4.76 2.38 -5.71
C SER A 143 3.66 2.12 -4.66
N ILE A 144 3.67 0.96 -3.97
CA ILE A 144 2.69 0.65 -2.92
C ILE A 144 2.80 1.66 -1.76
N VAL A 145 4.02 1.93 -1.28
CA VAL A 145 4.27 2.89 -0.20
C VAL A 145 3.78 4.29 -0.58
N GLU A 146 4.06 4.75 -1.80
CA GLU A 146 3.57 6.04 -2.29
C GLU A 146 2.04 6.09 -2.39
N GLY A 147 1.40 5.00 -2.84
CA GLY A 147 -0.06 4.89 -2.91
C GLY A 147 -0.72 5.00 -1.55
N VAL A 148 -0.22 4.28 -0.53
CA VAL A 148 -0.71 4.36 0.85
C VAL A 148 -0.51 5.77 1.42
N ALA A 149 0.70 6.31 1.28
CA ALA A 149 1.04 7.64 1.79
C ALA A 149 0.19 8.74 1.15
N THR A 150 -0.03 8.67 -0.17
CA THR A 150 -0.82 9.66 -0.89
C THR A 150 -2.30 9.55 -0.55
N THR A 151 -2.84 8.34 -0.40
CA THR A 151 -4.24 8.16 0.02
C THR A 151 -4.45 8.73 1.43
N ASN A 152 -3.54 8.43 2.38
CA ASN A 152 -3.55 9.02 3.72
C ASN A 152 -3.52 10.56 3.68
N ARG A 153 -2.58 11.13 2.92
CA ARG A 153 -2.45 12.58 2.77
C ARG A 153 -3.73 13.22 2.23
N LEU A 154 -4.35 12.63 1.20
CA LEU A 154 -5.60 13.15 0.65
C LEU A 154 -6.75 13.09 1.66
N MET A 155 -6.87 12.00 2.44
CA MET A 155 -7.87 11.93 3.52
C MET A 155 -7.63 13.00 4.58
N ASP A 156 -6.38 13.19 5.02
CA ASP A 156 -6.04 14.22 6.01
C ASP A 156 -6.36 15.63 5.51
N GLU A 157 -5.95 15.96 4.27
CA GLU A 157 -6.26 17.25 3.62
C GLU A 157 -7.77 17.50 3.57
N TYR A 158 -8.54 16.49 3.19
CA TYR A 158 -9.99 16.60 3.08
C TYR A 158 -10.73 16.58 4.40
N LYS A 159 -10.22 15.85 5.40
CA LYS A 159 -10.74 15.88 6.76
C LYS A 159 -10.51 17.24 7.40
N VAL A 160 -9.35 17.87 7.16
CA VAL A 160 -9.08 19.26 7.59
C VAL A 160 -10.01 20.25 6.87
N LYS A 161 -10.21 20.07 5.56
CA LYS A 161 -11.05 20.97 4.74
C LYS A 161 -12.54 20.86 5.08
N CYS A 162 -13.05 19.64 5.23
CA CYS A 162 -14.47 19.34 5.27
C CYS A 162 -14.98 18.88 6.65
N GLY A 163 -14.09 18.47 7.55
CA GLY A 163 -14.46 17.95 8.86
C GLY A 163 -15.41 16.76 8.76
N ASP A 164 -16.35 16.67 9.69
CA ASP A 164 -17.33 15.57 9.76
C ASP A 164 -18.43 15.65 8.68
N ARG A 165 -18.42 16.70 7.85
CA ARG A 165 -19.33 16.80 6.70
C ARG A 165 -19.06 15.72 5.67
N THR A 166 -17.84 15.20 5.56
CA THR A 166 -17.48 14.26 4.49
C THR A 166 -17.02 12.96 5.10
N LYS A 167 -17.63 11.85 4.67
CA LYS A 167 -17.11 10.50 4.91
C LYS A 167 -16.36 10.00 3.69
N PHE A 168 -15.40 9.11 3.90
CA PHE A 168 -14.59 8.55 2.81
C PHE A 168 -15.14 7.20 2.38
N VAL A 169 -15.22 6.97 1.08
CA VAL A 169 -15.37 5.62 0.51
C VAL A 169 -14.08 5.30 -0.24
N LEU A 170 -13.51 4.12 0.03
CA LEU A 170 -12.26 3.70 -0.59
C LEU A 170 -12.58 2.65 -1.67
N LEU A 171 -12.16 2.92 -2.89
CA LEU A 171 -12.35 2.04 -4.05
C LEU A 171 -10.98 1.68 -4.63
N GLY A 172 -10.60 0.41 -4.56
CA GLY A 172 -9.30 -0.07 -4.99
C GLY A 172 -9.42 -1.16 -6.04
N TYR A 173 -8.58 -1.11 -7.05
CA TYR A 173 -8.55 -2.10 -8.12
C TYR A 173 -7.15 -2.68 -8.30
N SER A 174 -7.02 -4.01 -8.34
CA SER A 174 -5.75 -4.71 -8.55
C SER A 174 -4.69 -4.26 -7.52
N VAL A 175 -3.58 -3.69 -7.98
CA VAL A 175 -2.55 -3.01 -7.16
C VAL A 175 -3.15 -1.96 -6.21
N GLY A 176 -4.17 -1.22 -6.66
CA GLY A 176 -4.91 -0.29 -5.78
C GLY A 176 -5.72 -1.00 -4.70
N GLY A 177 -6.13 -2.25 -4.92
CA GLY A 177 -6.71 -3.12 -3.91
C GLY A 177 -5.70 -3.49 -2.81
N GLU A 178 -4.44 -3.71 -3.16
CA GLU A 178 -3.36 -3.88 -2.16
C GLU A 178 -3.10 -2.60 -1.37
N VAL A 179 -3.02 -1.45 -2.06
CA VAL A 179 -2.88 -0.15 -1.37
C VAL A 179 -3.98 0.03 -0.33
N LEU A 180 -5.23 -0.31 -0.67
CA LEU A 180 -6.34 -0.23 0.27
C LEU A 180 -6.32 -1.31 1.36
N ASP A 181 -5.82 -2.51 1.09
CA ASP A 181 -5.66 -3.54 2.12
C ASP A 181 -4.76 -3.06 3.27
N ARG A 182 -3.58 -2.53 2.91
CA ARG A 182 -2.59 -2.01 3.85
C ARG A 182 -3.10 -0.78 4.57
N LEU A 183 -3.66 0.17 3.83
CA LEU A 183 -4.27 1.38 4.37
C LEU A 183 -5.42 1.09 5.34
N SER A 184 -6.27 0.10 5.04
CA SER A 184 -7.41 -0.25 5.88
C SER A 184 -6.97 -0.93 7.18
N THR A 185 -5.94 -1.78 7.12
CA THR A 185 -5.32 -2.36 8.32
C THR A 185 -4.73 -1.26 9.21
N GLU A 186 -4.07 -0.27 8.61
CA GLU A 186 -3.52 0.88 9.32
C GLU A 186 -4.64 1.72 9.98
N ILE A 187 -5.62 2.20 9.22
CA ILE A 187 -6.70 3.06 9.73
C ILE A 187 -7.56 2.33 10.76
N GLY A 188 -7.82 1.05 10.53
CA GLY A 188 -8.63 0.20 11.40
C GLY A 188 -8.11 0.09 12.82
N THR A 189 -6.79 0.25 13.01
CA THR A 189 -6.09 0.15 14.29
C THR A 189 -5.75 1.51 14.92
N ARG A 190 -6.03 2.62 14.23
CA ARG A 190 -5.81 3.97 14.77
C ARG A 190 -6.69 4.25 15.99
N ASP A 191 -6.14 5.04 16.91
CA ASP A 191 -6.92 5.58 18.04
C ASP A 191 -8.06 6.48 17.54
N SER A 192 -9.18 6.51 18.25
CA SER A 192 -10.34 7.32 17.89
C SER A 192 -10.10 8.83 17.92
N SER A 193 -8.98 9.29 18.52
CA SER A 193 -8.54 10.68 18.48
C SER A 193 -7.66 11.04 17.27
N ALA A 194 -7.28 10.06 16.43
CA ALA A 194 -6.56 10.33 15.19
C ALA A 194 -7.37 11.23 14.26
N LEU A 195 -6.68 12.05 13.46
CA LEU A 195 -7.31 12.99 12.52
C LEU A 195 -8.31 12.28 11.60
N VAL A 196 -7.88 11.16 11.02
CA VAL A 196 -8.71 10.22 10.27
C VAL A 196 -8.62 8.85 10.94
N ASN A 197 -9.77 8.31 11.32
CA ASN A 197 -9.90 6.99 11.93
C ASN A 197 -11.03 6.18 11.28
N GLY A 198 -11.31 4.98 11.79
CA GLY A 198 -12.31 4.09 11.23
C GLY A 198 -13.72 4.67 11.12
N ASP A 199 -14.10 5.64 11.96
CA ASP A 199 -15.42 6.29 11.91
C ASP A 199 -15.56 7.21 10.70
N ASP A 200 -14.46 7.69 10.11
CA ASP A 200 -14.47 8.55 8.93
C ASP A 200 -14.63 7.79 7.62
N ILE A 201 -14.45 6.47 7.65
CA ILE A 201 -14.64 5.60 6.48
C ILE A 201 -16.08 5.08 6.47
N ALA A 202 -16.82 5.32 5.39
CA ALA A 202 -18.16 4.78 5.18
C ALA A 202 -18.15 3.36 4.60
N GLY A 203 -17.13 3.03 3.78
CA GLY A 203 -16.99 1.72 3.16
C GLY A 203 -15.67 1.58 2.41
N VAL A 204 -15.19 0.34 2.28
CA VAL A 204 -13.98 -0.02 1.54
C VAL A 204 -14.31 -1.19 0.61
N ILE A 205 -14.03 -1.04 -0.68
CA ILE A 205 -14.15 -2.12 -1.63
C ILE A 205 -12.84 -2.35 -2.39
N MET A 206 -12.42 -3.60 -2.42
CA MET A 206 -11.20 -4.03 -3.08
C MET A 206 -11.52 -5.04 -4.18
N VAL A 207 -11.26 -4.67 -5.43
CA VAL A 207 -11.55 -5.47 -6.62
C VAL A 207 -10.26 -6.08 -7.15
N GLY A 208 -10.23 -7.40 -7.33
CA GLY A 208 -9.03 -8.09 -7.81
C GLY A 208 -7.82 -7.94 -6.87
N SER A 209 -8.05 -7.84 -5.55
CA SER A 209 -6.96 -7.62 -4.58
C SER A 209 -6.05 -8.84 -4.44
N PRO A 210 -4.71 -8.66 -4.49
CA PRO A 210 -3.75 -9.74 -4.25
C PRO A 210 -3.69 -10.24 -2.81
N TYR A 211 -4.38 -9.54 -1.89
CA TYR A 211 -4.48 -9.85 -0.47
C TYR A 211 -5.90 -10.27 -0.06
N ARG A 212 -6.77 -10.61 -1.02
CA ARG A 212 -8.13 -11.09 -0.71
C ARG A 212 -8.04 -12.37 0.14
N PRO A 213 -8.64 -12.41 1.35
CA PRO A 213 -8.62 -13.63 2.15
C PRO A 213 -9.42 -14.76 1.51
N ALA A 214 -8.99 -16.01 1.69
CA ALA A 214 -9.68 -17.17 1.12
C ALA A 214 -11.09 -17.34 1.72
N GLY A 215 -12.06 -17.63 0.87
CA GLY A 215 -13.43 -17.98 1.28
C GLY A 215 -14.30 -16.81 1.78
N VAL A 216 -13.83 -15.57 1.71
CA VAL A 216 -14.67 -14.38 1.99
C VAL A 216 -15.72 -14.20 0.89
N PRO A 217 -16.94 -13.73 1.23
CA PRO A 217 -17.96 -13.46 0.23
C PRO A 217 -17.50 -12.37 -0.75
N ASN A 218 -18.06 -12.41 -1.94
CA ASN A 218 -17.99 -11.30 -2.88
C ASN A 218 -18.95 -10.18 -2.46
N PHE A 219 -18.73 -9.03 -3.07
CA PHE A 219 -19.52 -7.82 -2.89
C PHE A 219 -21.03 -8.09 -2.97
N GLY A 220 -21.81 -7.53 -2.04
CA GLY A 220 -23.25 -7.76 -1.94
C GLY A 220 -23.63 -9.12 -1.32
N ASP A 221 -22.74 -9.70 -0.51
CA ASP A 221 -22.90 -11.03 0.12
C ASP A 221 -23.07 -12.17 -0.89
N GLU A 222 -22.59 -11.97 -2.12
CA GLU A 222 -22.57 -13.00 -3.14
C GLU A 222 -21.55 -14.10 -2.76
N PRO A 223 -21.78 -15.35 -3.19
CA PRO A 223 -20.78 -16.39 -3.04
C PRO A 223 -19.45 -15.91 -3.64
N GLY A 224 -18.42 -15.83 -2.79
CA GLY A 224 -17.07 -15.54 -3.22
C GLY A 224 -16.32 -16.81 -3.62
N GLU A 225 -15.18 -16.63 -4.26
CA GLU A 225 -14.31 -17.76 -4.60
C GLU A 225 -13.72 -18.41 -3.35
N SER A 226 -13.50 -19.72 -3.42
CA SER A 226 -13.00 -20.49 -2.28
C SER A 226 -11.54 -20.20 -1.95
N LEU A 227 -10.74 -19.82 -2.95
CA LEU A 227 -9.34 -19.47 -2.77
C LEU A 227 -9.20 -17.96 -2.52
N GLY A 228 -7.99 -17.49 -2.22
CA GLY A 228 -7.68 -16.08 -1.95
C GLY A 228 -6.65 -15.48 -2.92
N GLY A 229 -6.11 -14.31 -2.60
CA GLY A 229 -5.13 -13.65 -3.46
C GLY A 229 -3.74 -14.29 -3.49
N PHE A 230 -2.97 -14.06 -4.56
CA PHE A 230 -1.68 -14.75 -4.71
C PHE A 230 -0.60 -14.30 -3.73
N MET A 231 -0.68 -13.09 -3.17
CA MET A 231 0.33 -12.58 -2.24
C MET A 231 0.12 -13.13 -0.84
N ASP A 232 -1.12 -13.05 -0.33
CA ASP A 232 -1.48 -13.57 0.98
C ASP A 232 -3.01 -13.80 1.03
N GLN A 233 -3.40 -15.01 1.44
CA GLN A 233 -4.80 -15.43 1.52
C GLN A 233 -5.31 -15.48 2.96
N SER A 234 -4.46 -15.16 3.92
CA SER A 234 -4.81 -15.21 5.33
C SER A 234 -5.81 -14.10 5.69
N PRO A 235 -6.73 -14.34 6.63
CA PRO A 235 -7.60 -13.30 7.14
C PRO A 235 -6.78 -12.16 7.75
N ARG A 236 -7.13 -10.91 7.40
CA ARG A 236 -6.52 -9.71 7.98
C ARG A 236 -7.39 -9.08 9.05
N ASP A 237 -6.73 -8.45 10.02
CA ASP A 237 -7.39 -7.67 11.07
C ASP A 237 -7.54 -6.22 10.62
N TYR A 238 -8.71 -5.88 10.11
CA TYR A 238 -9.06 -4.51 9.73
C TYR A 238 -9.56 -3.69 10.92
N GLY A 239 -9.49 -4.20 12.16
CA GLY A 239 -9.90 -3.50 13.37
C GLY A 239 -11.31 -2.93 13.25
N THR A 240 -11.45 -1.61 13.49
CA THR A 240 -12.72 -0.89 13.40
C THR A 240 -13.36 -0.85 12.00
N LEU A 241 -12.61 -1.23 10.95
CA LEU A 241 -13.08 -1.30 9.57
C LEU A 241 -13.58 -2.69 9.15
N THR A 242 -13.49 -3.71 10.00
CA THR A 242 -13.85 -5.11 9.66
C THR A 242 -15.22 -5.23 8.98
N ASP A 243 -16.23 -4.53 9.50
CA ASP A 243 -17.60 -4.59 8.95
C ASP A 243 -17.83 -3.67 7.72
N LYS A 244 -16.79 -2.95 7.29
CA LYS A 244 -16.83 -1.97 6.19
C LYS A 244 -16.01 -2.40 4.98
N VAL A 245 -15.18 -3.42 5.12
CA VAL A 245 -14.35 -3.96 4.04
C VAL A 245 -15.11 -5.06 3.30
N THR A 246 -15.08 -4.98 1.97
CA THR A 246 -15.67 -5.99 1.09
C THR A 246 -14.80 -6.16 -0.17
N TRP A 247 -14.94 -7.30 -0.82
CA TRP A 247 -14.10 -7.69 -1.96
C TRP A 247 -14.93 -8.03 -3.18
N SER A 248 -14.35 -7.89 -4.36
CA SER A 248 -14.88 -8.48 -5.59
C SER A 248 -13.77 -9.26 -6.27
N CYS A 249 -14.02 -10.54 -6.50
CA CYS A 249 -13.11 -11.44 -7.19
C CYS A 249 -13.87 -12.27 -8.23
N ARG A 250 -13.29 -12.40 -9.43
CA ARG A 250 -13.81 -13.24 -10.50
C ARG A 250 -13.11 -14.61 -10.46
N PRO A 251 -13.82 -15.69 -10.85
CA PRO A 251 -13.22 -17.00 -10.88
C PRO A 251 -11.98 -17.04 -11.77
N TRP A 252 -10.92 -17.68 -11.29
CA TRP A 252 -9.64 -17.85 -11.96
C TRP A 252 -8.79 -16.58 -12.08
N ASP A 253 -9.25 -15.43 -11.59
CA ASP A 253 -8.39 -14.26 -11.50
C ASP A 253 -7.26 -14.54 -10.51
N LEU A 254 -6.08 -14.87 -11.05
CA LEU A 254 -4.90 -15.22 -10.25
C LEU A 254 -4.55 -14.11 -9.25
N ALA A 255 -4.97 -12.86 -9.47
CA ALA A 255 -4.82 -11.81 -8.48
C ALA A 255 -5.49 -12.19 -7.15
N CYS A 256 -6.76 -12.58 -7.17
CA CYS A 256 -7.61 -12.67 -5.97
C CYS A 256 -8.22 -14.07 -5.71
N ASP A 257 -7.98 -15.02 -6.61
CA ASP A 257 -8.41 -16.42 -6.59
C ASP A 257 -7.26 -17.32 -7.11
N ALA A 258 -6.15 -17.35 -6.37
CA ALA A 258 -4.96 -18.13 -6.65
C ALA A 258 -4.94 -19.45 -5.87
N PRO A 259 -4.35 -20.54 -6.41
CA PRO A 259 -4.08 -21.75 -5.63
C PRO A 259 -3.40 -21.47 -4.29
N ASP A 260 -3.75 -22.26 -3.27
CA ASP A 260 -3.06 -22.27 -1.98
C ASP A 260 -1.64 -22.85 -2.15
N ASP A 261 -0.81 -22.69 -1.13
CA ASP A 261 0.52 -23.32 -1.07
C ASP A 261 1.40 -23.01 -2.30
N ILE A 262 1.68 -21.72 -2.49
CA ILE A 262 2.50 -21.16 -3.56
C ILE A 262 3.65 -20.29 -2.99
N GLU A 263 4.12 -20.57 -1.77
CA GLU A 263 5.05 -19.68 -1.04
C GLU A 263 6.36 -19.41 -1.79
N LEU A 264 6.86 -20.34 -2.61
CA LEU A 264 8.05 -20.07 -3.43
C LEU A 264 7.76 -19.05 -4.53
N LEU A 265 6.55 -19.08 -5.11
CA LEU A 265 6.12 -18.08 -6.07
C LEU A 265 5.92 -16.73 -5.38
N GLN A 266 5.29 -16.71 -4.19
CA GLN A 266 5.18 -15.50 -3.37
C GLN A 266 6.54 -14.88 -3.07
N LEU A 267 7.50 -15.67 -2.57
CA LEU A 267 8.85 -15.19 -2.30
C LEU A 267 9.52 -14.63 -3.57
N ALA A 268 9.34 -15.28 -4.72
CA ALA A 268 9.87 -14.78 -5.97
C ALA A 268 9.26 -13.43 -6.37
N LEU A 269 7.95 -13.27 -6.17
CA LEU A 269 7.23 -12.02 -6.43
C LEU A 269 7.67 -10.92 -5.47
N GLU A 270 7.87 -11.22 -4.19
CA GLU A 270 8.39 -10.28 -3.19
C GLU A 270 9.84 -9.84 -3.46
N ILE A 271 10.67 -10.74 -4.00
CA ILE A 271 12.01 -10.35 -4.43
C ILE A 271 11.93 -9.43 -5.65
N ILE A 272 11.09 -9.77 -6.63
CA ILE A 272 10.91 -8.97 -7.85
C ILE A 272 10.30 -7.60 -7.53
N SER A 273 9.40 -7.52 -6.54
CA SER A 273 8.72 -6.29 -6.14
C SER A 273 9.69 -5.22 -5.63
N GLN A 274 10.85 -5.63 -5.12
CA GLN A 274 11.94 -4.78 -4.61
C GLN A 274 12.99 -4.41 -5.66
N MET A 275 12.82 -4.89 -6.90
CA MET A 275 13.78 -4.68 -7.98
C MET A 275 13.27 -3.65 -8.98
N ARG A 276 14.21 -2.88 -9.55
CA ARG A 276 13.94 -2.09 -10.74
C ARG A 276 14.34 -2.91 -11.96
N LEU A 277 13.35 -3.24 -12.79
CA LEU A 277 13.55 -4.03 -14.00
C LEU A 277 13.59 -3.10 -15.21
N THR A 278 14.80 -2.91 -15.77
CA THR A 278 15.01 -2.16 -17.03
C THR A 278 15.80 -3.01 -18.03
N VAL A 279 15.35 -3.03 -19.29
CA VAL A 279 15.97 -3.85 -20.34
C VAL A 279 17.39 -3.38 -20.69
N LEU A 280 17.67 -2.08 -20.53
CA LEU A 280 18.93 -1.46 -20.94
C LEU A 280 20.02 -1.45 -19.84
N ASN A 281 19.70 -1.83 -18.60
CA ASN A 281 20.64 -1.81 -17.48
C ASN A 281 20.66 -3.13 -16.67
N PRO A 282 21.20 -4.23 -17.25
CA PRO A 282 21.21 -5.53 -16.58
C PRO A 282 22.08 -5.58 -15.32
N VAL A 283 23.08 -4.69 -15.19
CA VAL A 283 23.95 -4.62 -14.01
C VAL A 283 23.17 -4.10 -12.80
N GLN A 284 22.31 -3.10 -13.00
CA GLN A 284 21.39 -2.62 -11.96
C GLN A 284 20.45 -3.74 -11.50
N THR A 285 19.81 -4.46 -12.42
CA THR A 285 18.90 -5.56 -12.06
C THR A 285 19.59 -6.60 -11.18
N VAL A 286 20.83 -6.99 -11.52
CA VAL A 286 21.61 -7.94 -10.70
C VAL A 286 21.97 -7.34 -9.33
N SER A 287 22.32 -6.05 -9.28
CA SER A 287 22.61 -5.35 -8.02
C SER A 287 21.38 -5.24 -7.12
N ASP A 288 20.22 -4.91 -7.68
CA ASP A 288 18.95 -4.77 -6.96
C ASP A 288 18.50 -6.15 -6.45
N PHE A 289 18.65 -7.21 -7.26
CA PHE A 289 18.43 -8.59 -6.81
C PHE A 289 19.32 -8.97 -5.61
N ALA A 290 20.63 -8.70 -5.70
CA ALA A 290 21.56 -8.99 -4.62
C ALA A 290 21.19 -8.22 -3.33
N ARG A 291 20.75 -6.97 -3.45
CA ARG A 291 20.28 -6.15 -2.33
C ARG A 291 18.99 -6.72 -1.71
N ALA A 292 17.99 -7.03 -2.53
CA ALA A 292 16.71 -7.59 -2.06
C ALA A 292 16.94 -8.90 -1.28
N VAL A 293 17.67 -9.85 -1.88
CA VAL A 293 17.98 -11.14 -1.24
C VAL A 293 18.76 -10.94 0.07
N THR A 294 19.76 -10.05 0.08
CA THR A 294 20.55 -9.77 1.30
C THR A 294 19.70 -9.16 2.41
N THR A 295 18.77 -8.27 2.05
CA THR A 295 17.85 -7.62 3.01
C THR A 295 16.89 -8.65 3.62
N ILE A 296 16.21 -9.44 2.79
CA ILE A 296 15.29 -10.50 3.22
C ILE A 296 16.02 -11.51 4.12
N ALA A 297 17.21 -11.95 3.69
CA ALA A 297 18.04 -12.85 4.48
C ALA A 297 18.42 -12.27 5.85
N SER A 298 18.82 -11.00 5.90
CA SER A 298 19.19 -10.33 7.15
C SER A 298 18.00 -10.26 8.09
N ARG A 299 16.82 -9.86 7.58
CA ARG A 299 15.57 -9.83 8.34
C ARG A 299 15.18 -11.22 8.85
N ALA A 300 15.27 -12.26 8.02
CA ALA A 300 14.99 -13.64 8.44
C ALA A 300 15.94 -14.12 9.56
N ILE A 301 17.23 -13.80 9.47
CA ILE A 301 18.20 -14.15 10.52
C ILE A 301 17.81 -13.45 11.83
N VAL A 302 17.45 -12.17 11.79
CA VAL A 302 17.04 -11.41 12.98
C VAL A 302 15.76 -11.98 13.56
N ASP A 303 14.77 -12.25 12.72
CA ASP A 303 13.48 -12.81 13.12
C ASP A 303 13.66 -14.14 13.87
N ILE A 304 14.40 -15.08 13.27
CA ILE A 304 14.70 -16.38 13.89
C ILE A 304 15.60 -16.23 15.13
N ALA A 305 16.51 -15.26 15.12
CA ALA A 305 17.39 -15.04 16.26
C ALA A 305 16.64 -14.47 17.46
N THR A 306 15.66 -13.60 17.23
CA THR A 306 14.87 -12.93 18.27
C THR A 306 13.69 -13.78 18.73
N ASP A 307 13.08 -14.59 17.85
CA ASP A 307 12.03 -15.55 18.17
C ASP A 307 12.54 -17.00 18.14
N LYS A 308 13.06 -17.45 19.28
CA LYS A 308 13.52 -18.86 19.43
C LYS A 308 12.38 -19.88 19.35
N SER A 309 11.12 -19.47 19.46
CA SER A 309 9.99 -20.40 19.41
C SER A 309 9.81 -21.01 18.02
N TRP A 310 10.35 -20.36 16.98
CA TRP A 310 10.37 -20.85 15.60
C TRP A 310 10.94 -22.27 15.45
N PHE A 311 11.98 -22.63 16.21
CA PHE A 311 12.58 -23.97 16.15
C PHE A 311 11.62 -25.09 16.57
N THR A 312 10.56 -24.73 17.30
CA THR A 312 9.53 -25.64 17.78
C THR A 312 8.17 -25.41 17.13
N SER A 313 8.04 -24.40 16.25
CA SER A 313 6.82 -24.11 15.51
C SER A 313 6.75 -24.91 14.19
N ASP A 314 5.56 -24.95 13.62
CA ASP A 314 5.31 -25.54 12.30
C ASP A 314 5.65 -24.59 11.13
N GLU A 315 5.96 -23.32 11.40
CA GLU A 315 6.30 -22.31 10.38
C GLU A 315 7.62 -22.67 9.68
N THR A 316 7.63 -22.82 8.36
CA THR A 316 8.83 -23.19 7.61
C THR A 316 9.77 -21.99 7.42
N LEU A 317 11.04 -22.24 7.07
CA LEU A 317 11.96 -21.17 6.69
C LEU A 317 11.44 -20.41 5.46
N LEU A 318 10.77 -21.09 4.53
CA LEU A 318 10.18 -20.45 3.37
C LEU A 318 9.08 -19.45 3.77
N GLN A 319 8.22 -19.82 4.72
CA GLN A 319 7.20 -18.93 5.26
C GLN A 319 7.80 -17.72 5.98
N VAL A 320 8.88 -17.92 6.76
CA VAL A 320 9.64 -16.81 7.34
C VAL A 320 10.16 -15.88 6.24
N LEU A 321 10.76 -16.43 5.18
CA LEU A 321 11.30 -15.63 4.07
C LEU A 321 10.22 -14.83 3.35
N VAL A 322 9.04 -15.42 3.10
CA VAL A 322 7.88 -14.69 2.54
C VAL A 322 7.46 -13.57 3.49
N ARG A 323 7.24 -13.88 4.77
CA ARG A 323 6.79 -12.92 5.78
C ARG A 323 7.72 -11.74 5.97
N VAL A 324 9.05 -11.96 6.02
CA VAL A 324 10.02 -10.86 6.20
C VAL A 324 10.31 -10.07 4.91
N ALA A 325 9.86 -10.58 3.76
CA ALA A 325 9.98 -9.91 2.48
C ALA A 325 8.84 -8.91 2.22
N ASP A 326 7.68 -9.09 2.84
CA ASP A 326 6.53 -8.18 2.74
C ASP A 326 6.91 -6.74 3.18
N VAL A 327 6.31 -5.74 2.53
CA VAL A 327 6.58 -4.31 2.77
C VAL A 327 6.19 -3.84 4.17
N ASP A 328 5.18 -4.43 4.79
CA ASP A 328 4.70 -4.06 6.13
C ASP A 328 5.50 -4.77 7.23
N TYR A 329 6.45 -5.65 6.88
CA TYR A 329 7.33 -6.26 7.86
C TYR A 329 8.24 -5.20 8.49
N THR A 330 7.83 -4.75 9.66
CA THR A 330 8.49 -3.70 10.43
C THR A 330 9.42 -4.30 11.48
N VAL A 331 10.63 -4.63 11.05
CA VAL A 331 11.79 -4.58 11.94
C VAL A 331 12.52 -3.29 11.63
N ALA A 332 12.95 -2.57 12.67
CA ALA A 332 13.87 -1.46 12.43
C ALA A 332 15.16 -2.07 11.87
N ASP A 333 15.35 -2.07 10.55
CA ASP A 333 16.45 -2.75 9.87
C ASP A 333 17.81 -2.45 10.51
N GLN A 334 17.98 -1.21 10.99
CA GLN A 334 19.15 -0.80 11.76
C GLN A 334 19.22 -1.45 13.15
N GLN A 335 18.12 -1.48 13.90
CA GLN A 335 18.06 -2.20 15.20
C GLN A 335 18.17 -3.72 15.03
N ALA A 336 17.70 -4.26 13.91
CA ALA A 336 17.79 -5.66 13.55
C ALA A 336 19.25 -6.08 13.36
N VAL A 337 20.02 -5.26 12.62
CA VAL A 337 21.47 -5.41 12.47
C VAL A 337 22.20 -5.15 13.80
N ASP A 338 21.82 -4.12 14.56
CA ASP A 338 22.46 -3.77 15.84
C ASP A 338 22.14 -4.78 16.97
N ALA A 339 21.00 -5.48 16.90
CA ALA A 339 20.59 -6.50 17.86
C ALA A 339 21.43 -7.79 17.72
N LEU A 340 22.02 -8.03 16.54
CA LEU A 340 22.86 -9.19 16.27
C LEU A 340 24.32 -8.91 16.63
N THR A 341 24.68 -9.10 17.90
CA THR A 341 26.09 -9.10 18.29
C THR A 341 26.77 -10.39 17.81
N PRO A 342 28.06 -10.36 17.40
CA PRO A 342 28.82 -11.56 17.08
C PRO A 342 28.80 -12.59 18.21
N GLU A 343 28.78 -12.13 19.45
CA GLU A 343 28.68 -12.98 20.65
C GLU A 343 27.33 -13.70 20.72
N GLN A 344 26.22 -13.01 20.44
CA GLN A 344 24.88 -13.60 20.42
C GLN A 344 24.75 -14.63 19.30
N LEU A 345 25.21 -14.30 18.08
CA LEU A 345 25.19 -15.23 16.96
C LEU A 345 26.04 -16.48 17.25
N LEU A 346 27.21 -16.30 17.87
CA LEU A 346 28.05 -17.42 18.30
C LEU A 346 27.38 -18.25 19.40
N ALA A 347 26.69 -17.61 20.35
CA ALA A 347 25.94 -18.31 21.39
C ALA A 347 24.79 -19.15 20.79
N ASP A 348 24.06 -18.59 19.84
CA ASP A 348 22.99 -19.27 19.11
C ASP A 348 23.52 -20.45 18.29
N LEU A 349 24.63 -20.26 17.59
CA LEU A 349 25.31 -21.32 16.86
C LEU A 349 25.79 -22.44 17.80
N ASN A 350 26.37 -22.09 18.95
CA ASN A 350 26.81 -23.07 19.95
C ASN A 350 25.63 -23.84 20.56
N TRP A 351 24.49 -23.17 20.80
CA TRP A 351 23.27 -23.83 21.24
C TRP A 351 22.76 -24.80 20.17
N ALA A 352 22.67 -24.34 18.91
CA ALA A 352 22.19 -25.12 17.77
C ALA A 352 23.05 -26.36 17.49
N MET A 353 24.38 -26.28 17.69
CA MET A 353 25.28 -27.42 17.55
C MET A 353 25.42 -28.29 18.81
N GLY A 354 24.89 -27.84 19.95
CA GLY A 354 25.02 -28.49 21.25
C GLY A 354 23.65 -28.87 21.81
N PRO A 355 23.17 -28.23 22.90
CA PRO A 355 21.90 -28.59 23.55
C PRO A 355 20.66 -28.57 22.64
N GLY A 356 20.65 -27.73 21.61
CA GLY A 356 19.54 -27.59 20.66
C GLY A 356 19.65 -28.48 19.41
N ALA A 357 20.71 -29.29 19.29
CA ALA A 357 21.01 -30.03 18.05
C ALA A 357 19.87 -30.96 17.61
N GLU A 358 19.19 -31.64 18.55
CA GLU A 358 18.06 -32.51 18.23
C GLU A 358 16.86 -31.70 17.70
N THR A 359 16.59 -30.53 18.28
CA THR A 359 15.53 -29.62 17.83
C THR A 359 15.83 -29.09 16.43
N VAL A 360 17.07 -28.65 16.19
CA VAL A 360 17.50 -28.16 14.85
C VAL A 360 17.43 -29.28 13.82
N GLU A 361 17.88 -30.50 14.14
CA GLU A 361 17.79 -31.63 13.22
C GLU A 361 16.34 -32.03 12.93
N ALA A 362 15.46 -31.93 13.92
CA ALA A 362 14.02 -32.13 13.73
C ALA A 362 13.43 -31.06 12.80
N LYS A 363 13.75 -29.78 13.03
CA LYS A 363 13.31 -28.67 12.17
C LYS A 363 13.78 -28.87 10.74
N LEU A 364 15.08 -29.13 10.52
CA LEU A 364 15.64 -29.36 9.18
C LEU A 364 15.00 -30.56 8.44
N ARG A 365 14.53 -31.58 9.15
CA ARG A 365 13.77 -32.68 8.55
C ARG A 365 12.36 -32.25 8.18
N ALA A 366 11.69 -31.46 9.02
CA ALA A 366 10.36 -30.92 8.75
C ALA A 366 10.36 -29.96 7.55
N GLU A 367 11.42 -29.14 7.39
CA GLU A 367 11.57 -28.21 6.26
C GLU A 367 11.43 -28.88 4.89
N ALA A 368 11.91 -30.11 4.72
CA ALA A 368 11.81 -30.79 3.42
C ALA A 368 10.37 -31.17 3.06
N THR A 369 9.59 -31.61 4.05
CA THR A 369 8.17 -31.92 3.87
C THR A 369 7.35 -30.63 3.74
N GLY A 370 7.62 -29.65 4.60
CA GLY A 370 6.98 -28.33 4.53
C GLY A 370 7.24 -27.62 3.20
N PHE A 371 8.44 -27.73 2.61
CA PHE A 371 8.70 -27.16 1.29
C PHE A 371 7.84 -27.81 0.18
N GLU A 372 7.60 -29.12 0.23
CA GLU A 372 6.70 -29.77 -0.74
C GLU A 372 5.24 -29.37 -0.51
N GLU A 373 4.81 -29.35 0.75
CA GLU A 373 3.44 -28.99 1.14
C GLU A 373 3.13 -27.54 0.76
N ASN A 374 3.99 -26.59 1.11
CA ASN A 374 3.88 -25.16 0.83
C ASN A 374 4.08 -24.78 -0.66
N ASN A 375 4.26 -25.76 -1.55
CA ASN A 375 4.45 -25.47 -2.98
C ASN A 375 3.63 -26.38 -3.89
N LYS A 376 2.69 -27.14 -3.31
CA LYS A 376 1.87 -28.08 -4.08
C LYS A 376 0.98 -27.34 -5.10
N GLY A 377 0.52 -26.12 -4.78
CA GLY A 377 -0.36 -25.34 -5.65
C GLY A 377 0.34 -24.70 -6.84
N ILE A 378 1.69 -24.66 -6.87
CA ILE A 378 2.44 -24.20 -8.06
C ILE A 378 2.11 -25.09 -9.28
N ALA A 379 1.87 -26.39 -9.05
CA ALA A 379 1.44 -27.28 -10.11
C ALA A 379 0.06 -26.87 -10.67
N ASP A 380 -0.86 -26.44 -9.81
CA ASP A 380 -2.19 -25.98 -10.21
C ASP A 380 -2.12 -24.65 -10.96
N VAL A 381 -1.21 -23.73 -10.60
CA VAL A 381 -0.95 -22.51 -11.39
C VAL A 381 -0.53 -22.87 -12.82
N VAL A 382 0.42 -23.79 -12.97
CA VAL A 382 1.02 -24.15 -14.27
C VAL A 382 0.10 -25.03 -15.13
N LEU A 383 -0.58 -25.99 -14.53
CA LEU A 383 -1.40 -26.98 -15.23
C LEU A 383 -2.87 -26.56 -15.34
N GLY A 384 -3.34 -25.71 -14.42
CA GLY A 384 -4.68 -25.16 -14.41
C GLY A 384 -4.86 -24.02 -15.41
N PRO A 385 -6.05 -23.39 -15.41
CA PRO A 385 -6.36 -22.33 -16.35
C PRO A 385 -5.69 -20.99 -16.01
N TYR A 386 -5.03 -20.83 -14.85
CA TYR A 386 -4.56 -19.55 -14.33
C TYR A 386 -3.62 -18.79 -15.27
N LEU A 387 -2.64 -19.46 -15.88
CA LEU A 387 -1.72 -18.79 -16.82
C LEU A 387 -2.40 -18.32 -18.11
N ALA A 388 -3.51 -18.95 -18.51
CA ALA A 388 -4.22 -18.64 -19.74
C ALA A 388 -5.42 -17.70 -19.53
N LEU A 389 -6.17 -17.91 -18.45
CA LEU A 389 -7.40 -17.21 -18.13
C LEU A 389 -7.22 -16.16 -17.05
N GLY A 390 -6.27 -16.29 -16.13
CA GLY A 390 -6.20 -15.40 -14.96
C GLY A 390 -5.98 -13.95 -15.32
N PHE A 391 -5.03 -13.66 -16.21
CA PHE A 391 -4.85 -12.31 -16.72
C PHE A 391 -6.08 -11.79 -17.50
N LEU A 392 -6.76 -12.66 -18.26
CA LEU A 392 -7.97 -12.27 -18.98
C LEU A 392 -9.13 -11.97 -18.03
N GLN A 393 -9.29 -12.74 -16.96
CA GLN A 393 -10.29 -12.51 -15.92
C GLN A 393 -10.00 -11.21 -15.18
N HIS A 394 -8.74 -10.95 -14.85
CA HIS A 394 -8.32 -9.69 -14.26
C HIS A 394 -8.64 -8.49 -15.18
N LEU A 395 -8.37 -8.60 -16.48
CA LEU A 395 -8.72 -7.56 -17.45
C LEU A 395 -10.22 -7.46 -17.76
N SER A 396 -10.99 -8.50 -17.45
CA SER A 396 -12.42 -8.52 -17.78
C SER A 396 -13.23 -7.56 -16.92
N TYR A 397 -12.71 -7.08 -15.78
CA TYR A 397 -13.36 -6.06 -14.96
C TYR A 397 -13.62 -4.74 -15.71
N TRP A 398 -12.88 -4.46 -16.78
CA TRP A 398 -13.14 -3.30 -17.65
C TRP A 398 -14.37 -3.44 -18.55
N TYR A 399 -14.94 -4.63 -18.65
CA TYR A 399 -16.15 -4.85 -19.41
C TYR A 399 -17.38 -4.56 -18.55
N ASN A 400 -18.19 -3.59 -18.97
CA ASN A 400 -19.32 -3.04 -18.21
C ASN A 400 -20.44 -2.52 -19.12
N ASP A 401 -20.87 -3.28 -20.14
CA ASP A 401 -21.95 -2.83 -21.03
C ASP A 401 -23.30 -2.84 -20.29
N PRO A 402 -23.91 -1.67 -19.98
CA PRO A 402 -25.15 -1.63 -19.22
C PRO A 402 -26.38 -2.12 -20.02
N ASN A 403 -26.21 -2.47 -21.29
CA ASN A 403 -27.29 -2.90 -22.19
C ASN A 403 -27.26 -4.39 -22.52
N ASP A 404 -26.31 -5.16 -21.97
CA ASP A 404 -26.19 -6.59 -22.23
C ASP A 404 -27.09 -7.46 -21.33
N GLY A 405 -27.73 -6.84 -20.32
CA GLY A 405 -28.64 -7.49 -19.37
C GLY A 405 -27.93 -8.22 -18.24
N TYR A 406 -26.62 -8.06 -18.10
CA TYR A 406 -25.83 -8.53 -16.97
C TYR A 406 -25.57 -7.36 -16.01
N GLU A 407 -25.79 -7.58 -14.71
CA GLU A 407 -25.48 -6.59 -13.68
C GLU A 407 -24.01 -6.70 -13.29
N TRP A 408 -23.20 -5.81 -13.85
CA TRP A 408 -21.75 -5.78 -13.65
C TRP A 408 -21.39 -5.32 -12.23
N GLU A 409 -20.22 -5.73 -11.74
CA GLU A 409 -19.76 -5.37 -10.41
C GLU A 409 -19.61 -3.85 -10.25
N SER A 410 -19.23 -3.13 -11.31
CA SER A 410 -19.19 -1.67 -11.33
C SER A 410 -20.58 -1.05 -11.12
N GLU A 411 -21.64 -1.62 -11.68
CA GLU A 411 -23.01 -1.13 -11.50
C GLU A 411 -23.50 -1.32 -10.06
N LYS A 412 -23.20 -2.48 -9.47
CA LYS A 412 -23.51 -2.75 -8.06
C LYS A 412 -22.77 -1.77 -7.14
N MET A 413 -21.51 -1.46 -7.45
CA MET A 413 -20.71 -0.47 -6.71
C MET A 413 -21.30 0.93 -6.83
N VAL A 414 -21.76 1.32 -8.02
CA VAL A 414 -22.42 2.62 -8.24
C VAL A 414 -23.65 2.77 -7.35
N ALA A 415 -24.50 1.74 -7.31
CA ALA A 415 -25.68 1.71 -6.45
C ALA A 415 -25.31 1.79 -4.96
N TRP A 416 -24.29 1.05 -4.53
CA TRP A 416 -23.84 1.02 -3.14
C TRP A 416 -23.21 2.34 -2.68
N ILE A 417 -22.33 2.97 -3.47
CA ILE A 417 -21.75 4.27 -3.13
C ILE A 417 -22.86 5.33 -3.02
N THR A 418 -23.84 5.28 -3.93
CA THR A 418 -25.01 6.16 -3.90
C THR A 418 -25.84 5.93 -2.62
N ASP A 419 -26.04 4.68 -2.20
CA ASP A 419 -26.76 4.35 -0.98
C ASP A 419 -26.02 4.80 0.29
N LEU A 420 -24.69 4.61 0.34
CA LEU A 420 -23.85 5.12 1.43
C LEU A 420 -23.96 6.64 1.53
N ALA A 421 -23.85 7.35 0.41
CA ALA A 421 -23.91 8.81 0.40
C ALA A 421 -25.29 9.34 0.84
N ARG A 422 -26.37 8.70 0.40
CA ARG A 422 -27.73 8.97 0.88
C ARG A 422 -27.84 8.73 2.39
N THR A 423 -27.35 7.58 2.87
CA THR A 423 -27.39 7.22 4.29
C THR A 423 -26.66 8.24 5.16
N GLU A 424 -25.48 8.70 4.72
CA GLU A 424 -24.72 9.73 5.44
C GLU A 424 -25.43 11.09 5.44
N ARG A 425 -26.09 11.46 4.34
CA ARG A 425 -26.94 12.65 4.30
C ARG A 425 -28.10 12.55 5.29
N GLU A 426 -28.84 11.45 5.28
CA GLU A 426 -29.97 11.23 6.18
C GLU A 426 -29.56 11.27 7.66
N LYS A 427 -28.40 10.69 8.01
CA LYS A 427 -27.82 10.77 9.36
C LYS A 427 -27.53 12.22 9.78
N LYS A 428 -26.99 13.03 8.88
CA LYS A 428 -26.71 14.46 9.13
C LYS A 428 -27.98 15.27 9.28
N ASP A 429 -28.98 15.02 8.44
CA ASP A 429 -30.28 15.70 8.52
C ASP A 429 -31.02 15.34 9.82
N ALA A 430 -30.93 14.08 10.26
CA ALA A 430 -31.51 13.62 11.53
C ALA A 430 -30.80 14.22 12.77
N THR A 431 -29.54 14.62 12.65
CA THR A 431 -28.75 15.27 13.71
C THR A 431 -28.76 16.80 13.61
N GLY A 432 -29.42 17.37 12.61
CA GLY A 432 -29.61 18.81 12.46
C GLY A 432 -30.41 19.44 13.62
N PRO A 433 -30.34 20.77 13.82
CA PRO A 433 -30.95 21.42 14.97
C PRO A 433 -32.47 21.21 14.99
N GLN A 434 -32.98 20.50 16.00
CA GLN A 434 -34.42 20.49 16.25
C GLN A 434 -34.89 21.92 16.49
N THR A 435 -35.81 22.38 15.65
CA THR A 435 -36.52 23.65 15.80
C THR A 435 -37.33 23.63 17.10
N SER A 436 -36.72 24.07 18.19
CA SER A 436 -37.44 24.42 19.42
C SER A 436 -37.86 25.88 19.35
N THR A 437 -39.14 26.10 19.65
CA THR A 437 -39.81 27.41 19.72
C THR A 437 -39.11 28.32 20.74
N PRO A 438 -38.99 29.64 20.50
CA PRO A 438 -38.06 30.50 21.24
C PRO A 438 -38.50 30.73 22.68
N GLU A 439 -37.60 30.42 23.61
CA GLU A 439 -37.57 31.03 24.93
C GLU A 439 -36.24 31.79 25.05
N THR A 440 -36.27 33.03 25.54
CA THR A 440 -35.12 33.95 25.61
C THR A 440 -35.23 34.75 26.90
N PRO A 441 -34.14 35.03 27.65
CA PRO A 441 -32.93 34.24 27.89
C PRO A 441 -32.45 34.32 29.37
N ALA A 442 -31.38 33.61 29.72
CA ALA A 442 -30.44 34.04 30.76
C ALA A 442 -29.01 33.95 30.19
N PRO A 443 -28.12 34.93 30.47
CA PRO A 443 -26.89 35.10 29.73
C PRO A 443 -25.74 34.28 30.33
N GLU A 444 -25.01 33.55 29.49
CA GLU A 444 -23.69 33.05 29.83
C GLU A 444 -22.77 33.08 28.60
N THR A 445 -21.49 33.25 28.91
CA THR A 445 -20.45 34.03 28.23
C THR A 445 -19.95 33.53 26.87
N ALA A 446 -19.53 34.49 26.04
CA ALA A 446 -18.89 34.29 24.74
C ALA A 446 -17.49 33.62 24.83
N PRO A 447 -17.06 32.86 23.81
CA PRO A 447 -15.66 32.48 23.67
C PRO A 447 -14.81 33.71 23.33
N GLU A 448 -13.65 33.83 23.98
CA GLU A 448 -12.67 34.87 23.71
C GLU A 448 -12.20 34.83 22.24
N SER A 449 -12.22 36.00 21.62
CA SER A 449 -11.59 36.27 20.34
C SER A 449 -10.07 36.11 20.46
N ARG A 450 -9.48 35.24 19.65
CA ARG A 450 -8.02 35.21 19.42
C ARG A 450 -7.62 36.56 18.81
N LEU A 451 -6.80 37.33 19.52
CA LEU A 451 -6.31 38.64 19.08
C LEU A 451 -5.37 38.49 17.88
N LEU A 452 -5.62 39.27 16.82
CA LEU A 452 -4.61 39.59 15.80
C LEU A 452 -3.56 40.54 16.41
N PRO A 453 -2.29 40.51 15.99
CA PRO A 453 -1.26 41.38 16.55
C PRO A 453 -1.46 42.85 16.16
N GLU A 454 -1.08 43.77 17.06
CA GLU A 454 -1.23 45.22 16.86
C GLU A 454 -0.29 45.77 15.77
N PRO A 455 -0.75 46.78 14.98
CA PRO A 455 0.08 47.48 14.00
C PRO A 455 1.33 48.10 14.64
N GLY A 456 2.49 47.94 13.99
CA GLY A 456 3.79 48.39 14.52
C GLY A 456 4.54 47.36 15.37
N THR A 457 3.98 46.17 15.59
CA THR A 457 4.70 45.07 16.24
C THR A 457 5.65 44.38 15.27
N VAL A 458 6.89 44.20 15.70
CA VAL A 458 7.95 43.53 14.94
C VAL A 458 7.76 42.01 15.05
N THR A 459 7.32 41.35 13.99
CA THR A 459 7.16 39.89 13.98
C THR A 459 8.34 39.22 13.26
N ARG A 460 8.85 38.13 13.87
CA ARG A 460 9.93 37.33 13.28
C ARG A 460 9.31 36.51 12.14
N VAL A 461 9.76 36.75 10.91
CA VAL A 461 9.41 35.88 9.79
C VAL A 461 10.14 34.56 10.05
N SER A 462 9.40 33.45 10.02
CA SER A 462 9.85 32.07 10.28
C SER A 462 11.36 31.86 10.08
N ASP A 463 12.04 31.46 11.15
CA ASP A 463 13.48 31.24 11.17
C ASP A 463 13.81 29.93 10.46
N LEU A 464 14.32 30.03 9.22
CA LEU A 464 14.79 28.88 8.44
C LEU A 464 15.90 28.12 9.17
N GLY A 465 16.69 28.80 10.02
CA GLY A 465 17.69 28.17 10.88
C GLY A 465 17.04 27.29 11.96
N ALA A 466 15.98 27.76 12.61
CA ALA A 466 15.25 26.98 13.61
C ALA A 466 14.53 25.75 13.02
N PHE A 467 14.05 25.84 11.78
CA PHE A 467 13.52 24.70 11.04
C PHE A 467 14.62 23.67 10.76
N LEU A 468 15.79 24.09 10.25
CA LEU A 468 16.89 23.17 9.93
C LEU A 468 17.54 22.55 11.18
N GLU A 469 17.61 23.27 12.31
CA GLU A 469 18.03 22.74 13.59
C GLU A 469 17.04 21.72 14.16
N SER A 470 15.73 21.93 13.97
CA SER A 470 14.69 20.95 14.36
C SER A 470 14.74 19.65 13.56
N GLN A 471 15.33 19.69 12.36
CA GLN A 471 15.57 18.54 11.49
C GLN A 471 16.99 17.97 11.64
N GLY A 472 17.77 18.45 12.62
CA GLY A 472 19.09 17.90 12.97
C GLY A 472 20.24 18.27 12.01
N ILE A 473 20.07 19.28 11.15
CA ILE A 473 21.08 19.69 10.17
C ILE A 473 21.92 20.84 10.76
N PRO A 474 23.24 20.67 11.01
CA PRO A 474 24.05 21.70 11.65
C PRO A 474 24.37 22.85 10.70
N VAL A 475 24.03 24.08 11.10
CA VAL A 475 24.28 25.31 10.31
C VAL A 475 25.35 26.17 11.01
N PRO A 476 26.31 26.79 10.28
CA PRO A 476 27.31 27.67 10.88
C PRO A 476 26.71 28.93 11.54
N GLU A 477 27.27 29.33 12.69
CA GLU A 477 26.81 30.47 13.49
C GLU A 477 26.78 31.77 12.66
N GLY A 478 25.61 32.42 12.58
CA GLY A 478 25.43 33.72 11.91
C GLY A 478 25.04 33.67 10.43
N MET A 479 24.83 32.49 9.84
CA MET A 479 24.46 32.36 8.41
C MET A 479 23.05 32.89 8.08
N PHE A 480 22.13 32.91 9.06
CA PHE A 480 20.77 33.45 8.92
C PHE A 480 20.46 34.48 10.02
N PRO A 481 20.83 35.77 9.84
CA PRO A 481 20.44 36.81 10.79
C PRO A 481 18.91 37.02 10.74
N PRO A 482 18.24 37.26 11.88
CA PRO A 482 16.79 37.36 11.93
C PRO A 482 16.30 38.53 11.06
N GLN A 483 15.41 38.23 10.11
CA GLN A 483 14.68 39.21 9.32
C GLN A 483 13.36 39.50 10.03
N TYR A 484 13.11 40.77 10.28
CA TYR A 484 11.88 41.21 10.93
C TYR A 484 11.02 42.00 9.94
N SER A 485 9.73 41.69 9.89
CA SER A 485 8.76 42.46 9.09
C SER A 485 7.88 43.28 10.03
N THR A 486 7.56 44.51 9.61
CA THR A 486 6.60 45.38 10.30
C THR A 486 5.25 45.31 9.59
N VAL A 487 4.20 45.02 10.35
CA VAL A 487 2.81 45.07 9.86
C VAL A 487 2.48 46.52 9.43
N PRO A 488 2.08 46.78 8.17
CA PRO A 488 1.80 48.14 7.70
C PRO A 488 0.57 48.76 8.37
N ASP A 489 0.65 50.04 8.72
CA ASP A 489 -0.49 50.83 9.19
C ASP A 489 -1.41 51.19 7.99
N PRO A 490 -2.71 50.82 8.01
CA PRO A 490 -3.64 51.15 6.92
C PRO A 490 -3.81 52.66 6.66
N ALA A 491 -3.34 53.53 7.56
CA ALA A 491 -3.50 54.99 7.46
C ALA A 491 -2.28 55.77 6.92
N ALA A 492 -1.17 55.11 6.55
CA ALA A 492 0.02 55.81 6.08
C ALA A 492 -0.02 56.15 4.57
N PRO A 493 0.32 57.39 4.15
CA PRO A 493 0.29 57.77 2.73
C PRO A 493 1.43 57.09 1.95
N ALA A 494 1.12 56.64 0.73
CA ALA A 494 2.05 55.94 -0.16
C ALA A 494 3.29 56.79 -0.48
N PRO A 495 4.51 56.20 -0.51
CA PRO A 495 5.72 56.94 -0.82
C PRO A 495 5.79 57.31 -2.30
N VAL A 496 6.13 58.56 -2.57
CA VAL A 496 6.37 59.10 -3.92
C VAL A 496 7.67 58.49 -4.48
N PRO A 497 7.68 58.00 -5.73
CA PRO A 497 8.88 57.40 -6.31
C PRO A 497 9.91 58.49 -6.66
N ASN A 498 11.18 58.20 -6.39
CA ASN A 498 12.31 58.86 -7.05
C ASN A 498 12.81 58.01 -8.21
#